data_AF-A0A0W7XCI3-F1
#
_entry.id   AF-A0A0W7XCI3-F1
#
_cell.length_a   1.000
_cell.length_b   1.000
_cell.length_c   1.000
_cell.angle_alpha   90.00
_cell.angle_beta   90.00
_cell.angle_gamma   90.00
#
_symmetry.space_group_name_H-M   'P 1'
#
loop_
_entity.id
_entity.type
_entity.pdbx_description
1 polymer ?
#
loop_
_entity_poly.entity_id
_entity_poly.type
_entity_poly.pdbx_seq_one_letter_code
_entity_poly.pdbx_strand_id
1 'polypeptide(L)'
;MSLDGFVAGPDHSMDWLSGFSFRPGLVEEYTGSTGAVLGGRDGWDAFPDAGNLYGGDWQGPVFVLTSHPEDAEAVGDVTFLNCDAAEAARIALRAAGGKNLEVLSPTIGRQLLERGLIDEIDLHIAPVLLGDGIRLFDNPGGAPVPLGLRSGADPSAVVNVRYRPIRAAGEAESGTDRS
;
A
#
# COMPACT_ATOMS: atom_id res chain seq x y z
N MET A 1 -1.18 -2.04 5.90
CA MET A 1 -2.46 -1.42 6.30
C MET A 1 -2.69 -1.59 7.79
N SER A 2 -3.48 -0.72 8.40
CA SER A 2 -4.03 -0.87 9.75
C SER A 2 -5.07 -1.99 9.80
N LEU A 3 -5.44 -2.42 11.01
CA LEU A 3 -6.44 -3.47 11.22
C LEU A 3 -7.85 -3.07 10.74
N ASP A 4 -8.16 -1.78 10.79
CA ASP A 4 -9.41 -1.18 10.31
C ASP A 4 -9.36 -0.75 8.83
N GLY A 5 -8.32 -1.16 8.09
CA GLY A 5 -8.31 -1.12 6.62
C GLY A 5 -7.73 0.12 5.97
N PHE A 6 -6.97 0.94 6.70
CA PHE A 6 -6.31 2.13 6.18
C PHE A 6 -4.86 1.83 5.73
N VAL A 7 -4.48 2.28 4.53
CA VAL A 7 -3.11 2.15 3.99
C VAL A 7 -2.24 3.36 4.30
N ALA A 8 -2.85 4.52 4.52
CA ALA A 8 -2.21 5.76 4.95
C ALA A 8 -3.15 6.50 5.91
N GLY A 9 -2.60 7.40 6.73
CA GLY A 9 -3.39 8.35 7.48
C GLY A 9 -3.97 9.46 6.59
N PRO A 10 -4.63 10.47 7.18
CA PRO A 10 -4.99 11.69 6.46
C PRO A 10 -3.78 12.29 5.74
N ASP A 11 -4.03 12.95 4.60
CA ASP A 11 -3.00 13.59 3.77
C ASP A 11 -1.83 12.67 3.40
N HIS A 12 -2.12 11.38 3.18
CA HIS A 12 -1.14 10.34 2.86
C HIS A 12 -0.08 10.08 3.95
N SER A 13 -0.26 10.53 5.19
CA SER A 13 0.74 10.33 6.25
C SER A 13 1.08 8.85 6.48
N MET A 14 2.37 8.57 6.62
CA MET A 14 2.93 7.24 6.92
C MET A 14 3.56 7.15 8.32
N ASP A 15 3.51 8.24 9.11
CA ASP A 15 4.14 8.31 10.44
C ASP A 15 3.62 7.23 11.40
N TRP A 16 2.36 6.84 11.23
CA TRP A 16 1.70 5.81 12.02
C TRP A 16 2.36 4.43 11.90
N LEU A 17 3.16 4.18 10.86
CA LEU A 17 3.92 2.94 10.71
C LEU A 17 5.16 2.87 11.60
N SER A 18 5.58 4.00 12.16
CA SER A 18 6.77 4.08 13.02
C SER A 18 6.66 3.12 14.21
N GLY A 19 7.72 2.36 14.45
CA GLY A 19 7.80 1.40 15.56
C GLY A 19 7.21 0.01 15.26
N PHE A 20 6.59 -0.21 14.09
CA PHE A 20 6.27 -1.57 13.66
C PHE A 20 7.47 -2.26 13.02
N SER A 21 7.54 -3.57 13.18
CA SER A 21 8.52 -4.42 12.53
C SER A 21 7.83 -5.28 11.47
N PHE A 22 8.49 -5.47 10.35
CA PHE A 22 8.06 -6.35 9.28
C PHE A 22 8.85 -7.67 9.32
N ARG A 23 8.37 -8.68 8.61
CA ARG A 23 9.12 -9.95 8.52
C ARG A 23 10.51 -9.72 7.91
N PRO A 24 11.56 -10.40 8.38
CA PRO A 24 12.86 -10.35 7.73
C PRO A 24 12.78 -10.78 6.26
N GLY A 25 13.55 -10.15 5.38
CA GLY A 25 13.60 -10.49 3.95
C GLY A 25 12.48 -9.89 3.10
N LEU A 26 11.53 -9.15 3.70
CA LEU A 26 10.38 -8.61 2.96
C LEU A 26 10.79 -7.64 1.87
N VAL A 27 11.71 -6.73 2.19
CA VAL A 27 12.18 -5.72 1.24
C VAL A 27 12.90 -6.40 0.09
N GLU A 28 13.82 -7.32 0.40
CA GLU A 28 14.60 -8.07 -0.58
C GLU A 28 13.72 -8.92 -1.52
N GLU A 29 12.62 -9.47 -1.01
CA GLU A 29 11.65 -10.20 -1.81
C GLU A 29 10.95 -9.30 -2.83
N TYR A 30 10.48 -8.12 -2.41
CA TYR A 30 9.90 -7.14 -3.33
C TYR A 30 10.95 -6.61 -4.31
N THR A 31 12.10 -6.16 -3.84
CA THR A 31 13.11 -5.59 -4.74
C THR A 31 13.62 -6.60 -5.77
N GLY A 32 13.67 -7.90 -5.41
CA GLY A 32 14.01 -8.98 -6.32
C GLY A 32 12.95 -9.24 -7.40
N SER A 33 11.67 -9.15 -7.04
CA SER A 33 10.53 -9.52 -7.90
C SER A 33 9.88 -8.35 -8.66
N THR A 34 10.06 -7.11 -8.19
CA THR A 34 9.49 -5.90 -8.82
C THR A 34 10.26 -5.51 -10.07
N GLY A 35 9.52 -5.35 -11.17
CA GLY A 35 10.03 -4.83 -12.44
C GLY A 35 9.65 -3.38 -12.71
N ALA A 36 8.48 -2.94 -12.26
CA ALA A 36 8.03 -1.56 -12.38
C ALA A 36 7.02 -1.22 -11.27
N VAL A 37 6.80 0.07 -11.04
CA VAL A 37 5.82 0.60 -10.10
C VAL A 37 4.80 1.46 -10.82
N LEU A 38 3.52 1.34 -10.46
CA LEU A 38 2.43 2.22 -10.87
C LEU A 38 1.79 2.88 -9.65
N GLY A 39 2.00 4.18 -9.49
CA GLY A 39 1.40 5.01 -8.44
C GLY A 39 0.33 5.96 -8.98
N GLY A 40 -0.43 6.56 -8.07
CA GLY A 40 -1.34 7.68 -8.38
C GLY A 40 -0.73 9.03 -8.00
N ARG A 41 -1.25 10.12 -8.60
CA ARG A 41 -0.75 11.48 -8.38
C ARG A 41 -0.69 11.88 -6.90
N ASP A 42 -1.76 11.68 -6.13
CA ASP A 42 -1.80 12.15 -4.74
C ASP A 42 -0.72 11.48 -3.86
N GLY A 43 -0.47 10.19 -4.07
CA GLY A 43 0.59 9.47 -3.38
C GLY A 43 1.99 9.93 -3.80
N TRP A 44 2.17 10.23 -5.08
CA TRP A 44 3.40 10.81 -5.60
C TRP A 44 3.67 12.20 -5.00
N ASP A 45 2.66 13.06 -4.91
CA ASP A 45 2.83 14.42 -4.37
C ASP A 45 3.18 14.42 -2.89
N ALA A 46 2.66 13.45 -2.13
CA ALA A 46 3.02 13.28 -0.73
C ALA A 46 4.47 12.77 -0.54
N PHE A 47 4.98 11.95 -1.47
CA PHE A 47 6.32 11.35 -1.41
C PHE A 47 6.97 11.31 -2.80
N PRO A 48 7.45 12.46 -3.34
CA PRO A 48 7.93 12.57 -4.72
C PRO A 48 9.39 12.10 -4.86
N ASP A 49 9.68 10.90 -4.35
CA ASP A 49 11.02 10.31 -4.34
C ASP A 49 10.97 8.83 -4.77
N ALA A 50 11.06 8.62 -6.08
CA ALA A 50 11.19 7.29 -6.66
C ALA A 50 12.46 6.56 -6.21
N GLY A 51 13.52 7.30 -5.85
CA GLY A 51 14.81 6.74 -5.43
C GLY A 51 14.77 6.16 -4.01
N ASN A 52 13.74 6.46 -3.22
CA ASN A 52 13.56 5.95 -1.86
C ASN A 52 12.50 4.83 -1.77
N LEU A 53 11.97 4.37 -2.91
CA LEU A 53 11.09 3.19 -2.94
C LEU A 53 11.82 1.98 -2.33
N TYR A 54 11.12 1.27 -1.45
CA TYR A 54 11.69 0.15 -0.69
C TYR A 54 12.97 0.52 0.10
N GLY A 55 13.02 1.75 0.63
CA GLY A 55 14.18 2.23 1.40
C GLY A 55 15.40 2.56 0.53
N GLY A 56 15.22 2.64 -0.80
CA GLY A 56 16.27 2.89 -1.78
C GLY A 56 16.99 1.63 -2.28
N ASP A 57 16.56 0.45 -1.84
CA ASP A 57 17.12 -0.84 -2.27
C ASP A 57 16.62 -1.31 -3.63
N TRP A 58 15.70 -0.57 -4.25
CA TRP A 58 15.17 -0.86 -5.59
C TRP A 58 15.27 0.35 -6.51
N GLN A 59 15.55 0.07 -7.79
CA GLN A 59 15.53 1.05 -8.86
C GLN A 59 14.84 0.44 -10.07
N GLY A 60 14.02 1.22 -10.75
CA GLY A 60 13.35 0.79 -11.97
C GLY A 60 12.33 1.82 -12.45
N PRO A 61 11.61 1.48 -13.54
CA PRO A 61 10.59 2.35 -14.11
C PRO A 61 9.46 2.64 -13.12
N VAL A 62 9.18 3.92 -12.90
CA VAL A 62 8.05 4.39 -12.08
C VAL A 62 7.07 5.12 -12.97
N PHE A 63 5.80 4.73 -12.88
CA PHE A 63 4.70 5.36 -13.61
C PHE A 63 3.74 6.02 -12.64
N VAL A 64 3.33 7.24 -12.92
CA VAL A 64 2.36 7.99 -12.12
C VAL A 64 1.16 8.31 -12.99
N LEU A 65 -0.01 7.80 -12.60
CA LEU A 65 -1.26 8.09 -13.29
C LEU A 65 -1.81 9.44 -12.82
N THR A 66 -2.06 10.35 -13.76
CA THR A 66 -2.59 11.69 -13.50
C THR A 66 -3.43 12.19 -14.69
N SER A 67 -4.48 12.97 -14.39
CA SER A 67 -5.27 13.67 -15.41
C SER A 67 -4.55 14.91 -15.97
N HIS A 68 -3.54 15.40 -15.25
CA HIS A 68 -2.78 16.63 -15.55
C HIS A 68 -1.28 16.33 -15.56
N PRO A 69 -0.76 15.63 -16.58
CA PRO A 69 0.68 15.35 -16.70
C PRO A 69 1.51 16.61 -16.94
N GLU A 70 0.91 17.68 -17.48
CA GLU A 70 1.56 18.97 -17.70
C GLU A 70 1.98 19.69 -16.42
N ASP A 71 1.34 19.39 -15.30
CA ASP A 71 1.65 19.93 -13.97
C ASP A 71 2.78 19.16 -13.27
N ALA A 72 3.37 18.17 -13.95
CA ALA A 72 4.46 17.38 -13.42
C ALA A 72 5.81 17.93 -13.89
N GLU A 73 6.71 18.17 -12.93
CA GLU A 73 8.12 18.40 -13.25
C GLU A 73 8.76 17.07 -13.66
N ALA A 74 9.73 17.12 -14.57
CA ALA A 74 10.50 15.94 -14.95
C ALA A 74 11.37 15.50 -13.76
N VAL A 75 11.12 14.30 -13.23
CA VAL A 75 11.84 13.75 -12.07
C VAL A 75 12.42 12.38 -12.44
N GLY A 76 13.74 12.32 -12.65
CA GLY A 76 14.47 11.06 -12.88
C GLY A 76 13.83 10.17 -13.94
N ASP A 77 13.66 8.89 -13.61
CA ASP A 77 13.07 7.85 -14.47
C ASP A 77 11.53 7.70 -14.26
N VAL A 78 10.86 8.77 -13.83
CA VAL A 78 9.40 8.78 -13.59
C VAL A 78 8.66 9.19 -14.86
N THR A 79 7.66 8.40 -15.24
CA THR A 79 6.79 8.66 -16.39
C THR A 79 5.37 8.97 -15.93
N PHE A 80 4.89 10.18 -16.22
CA PHE A 80 3.49 10.56 -15.98
C PHE A 80 2.60 10.09 -17.14
N LEU A 81 1.52 9.40 -16.81
CA LEU A 81 0.56 8.85 -17.78
C LEU A 81 -0.80 9.52 -17.62
N ASN A 82 -1.39 9.90 -18.76
CA ASN A 82 -2.77 10.39 -18.84
C ASN A 82 -3.59 9.45 -19.73
N CYS A 83 -4.01 8.35 -19.14
CA CYS A 83 -4.86 7.33 -19.76
C CYS A 83 -5.70 6.65 -18.66
N ASP A 84 -6.49 5.65 -19.02
CA ASP A 84 -7.20 4.86 -18.00
C ASP A 84 -6.25 3.91 -17.24
N ALA A 85 -6.70 3.43 -16.07
CA ALA A 85 -5.89 2.56 -15.21
C ALA A 85 -5.45 1.26 -15.90
N ALA A 86 -6.27 0.68 -16.78
CA ALA A 86 -5.95 -0.57 -17.46
C ALA A 86 -4.83 -0.36 -18.49
N GLU A 87 -4.90 0.73 -19.25
CA GLU A 87 -3.85 1.11 -20.19
C GLU A 87 -2.56 1.48 -19.47
N ALA A 88 -2.63 2.19 -18.35
CA ALA A 88 -1.48 2.51 -17.52
C ALA A 88 -0.80 1.24 -17.00
N ALA A 89 -1.58 0.28 -16.46
CA ALA A 89 -1.06 -1.02 -16.03
C ALA A 89 -0.43 -1.78 -17.19
N ARG A 90 -1.04 -1.77 -18.39
CA ARG A 90 -0.48 -2.41 -19.58
C ARG A 90 0.87 -1.80 -19.96
N ILE A 91 1.01 -0.48 -19.94
CA ILE A 91 2.26 0.23 -20.22
C ILE A 91 3.33 -0.15 -19.20
N ALA A 92 3.00 -0.04 -17.91
CA ALA A 92 3.93 -0.31 -16.82
C ALA A 92 4.36 -1.79 -16.77
N LEU A 93 3.43 -2.73 -17.04
CA LEU A 93 3.73 -4.16 -17.08
C LEU A 93 4.67 -4.53 -18.24
N ARG A 94 4.59 -3.84 -19.39
CA ARG A 94 5.59 -4.02 -20.45
C ARG A 94 6.98 -3.57 -20.01
N ALA A 95 7.05 -2.44 -19.30
CA ALA A 95 8.30 -1.93 -18.75
C ALA A 95 8.86 -2.82 -17.62
N ALA A 96 8.00 -3.56 -16.91
CA ALA A 96 8.42 -4.51 -15.89
C ALA A 96 9.23 -5.69 -16.44
N GLY A 97 9.29 -5.90 -17.76
CA GLY A 97 10.24 -6.85 -18.36
C GLY A 97 10.02 -8.31 -17.93
N GLY A 98 8.78 -8.70 -17.68
CA GLY A 98 8.42 -10.05 -17.22
C GLY A 98 8.52 -10.27 -15.70
N LYS A 99 8.87 -9.23 -14.94
CA LYS A 99 8.75 -9.16 -13.48
C LYS A 99 7.39 -8.55 -13.06
N ASN A 100 7.17 -8.46 -11.75
CA ASN A 100 5.93 -7.90 -11.19
C ASN A 100 5.78 -6.41 -11.51
N LEU A 101 4.53 -5.99 -11.73
CA LEU A 101 4.12 -4.59 -11.65
C LEU A 101 3.49 -4.36 -10.28
N GLU A 102 4.12 -3.53 -9.46
CA GLU A 102 3.61 -3.17 -8.15
C GLU A 102 2.71 -1.94 -8.24
N VAL A 103 1.45 -2.07 -7.79
CA VAL A 103 0.45 -1.00 -7.84
C VAL A 103 0.38 -0.30 -6.48
N LEU A 104 1.03 0.86 -6.37
CA LEU A 104 1.11 1.66 -5.15
C LEU A 104 0.02 2.76 -5.14
N SER A 105 -1.23 2.35 -5.33
CA SER A 105 -2.39 3.23 -5.20
C SER A 105 -3.67 2.42 -4.97
N PRO A 106 -4.40 2.64 -3.86
CA PRO A 106 -5.65 1.92 -3.59
C PRO A 106 -6.73 2.24 -4.65
N THR A 107 -6.77 3.48 -5.14
CA THR A 107 -7.72 3.91 -6.18
C THR A 107 -7.47 3.23 -7.52
N ILE A 108 -6.20 3.08 -7.93
CA ILE A 108 -5.84 2.35 -9.16
C ILE A 108 -6.06 0.85 -8.94
N GLY A 109 -5.63 0.32 -7.80
CA GLY A 109 -5.83 -1.08 -7.42
C GLY A 109 -7.30 -1.50 -7.47
N ARG A 110 -8.22 -0.69 -6.93
CA ARG A 110 -9.67 -0.92 -7.03
C ARG A 110 -10.14 -0.98 -8.48
N GLN A 111 -9.75 -0.01 -9.31
CA GLN A 111 -10.16 0.04 -10.72
C GLN A 111 -9.66 -1.17 -11.52
N LEU A 112 -8.45 -1.64 -11.23
CA LEU A 112 -7.87 -2.84 -11.85
C LEU A 112 -8.57 -4.10 -11.35
N LEU A 113 -8.88 -4.18 -10.06
CA LEU A 113 -9.58 -5.32 -9.47
C LEU A 113 -10.99 -5.48 -10.05
N GLU A 114 -11.73 -4.37 -10.21
CA GLU A 114 -13.05 -4.35 -10.86
C GLU A 114 -13.02 -4.84 -12.32
N ARG A 115 -11.86 -4.76 -12.97
CA ARG A 115 -11.63 -5.21 -14.35
C ARG A 115 -11.02 -6.62 -14.41
N GLY A 116 -10.76 -7.25 -13.27
CA GLY A 116 -10.10 -8.56 -13.20
C GLY A 116 -8.63 -8.54 -13.65
N LEU A 117 -7.94 -7.41 -13.45
CA LEU A 117 -6.55 -7.20 -13.89
C LEU A 117 -5.52 -7.28 -12.74
N ILE A 118 -5.95 -7.64 -11.53
CA ILE A 118 -5.08 -7.87 -10.38
C ILE A 118 -4.89 -9.37 -10.20
N ASP A 119 -3.62 -9.82 -10.22
CA ASP A 119 -3.26 -11.21 -10.00
C ASP A 119 -3.16 -11.57 -8.52
N GLU A 120 -2.62 -10.65 -7.71
CA GLU A 120 -2.37 -10.87 -6.28
C GLU A 120 -2.56 -9.57 -5.48
N ILE A 121 -3.04 -9.71 -4.24
CA ILE A 121 -3.11 -8.63 -3.25
C ILE A 121 -2.30 -9.09 -2.05
N ASP A 122 -1.14 -8.49 -1.83
CA ASP A 122 -0.28 -8.78 -0.70
C ASP A 122 -0.51 -7.78 0.45
N LEU A 123 -0.86 -8.30 1.63
CA LEU A 123 -1.32 -7.49 2.77
C LEU A 123 -0.49 -7.71 4.02
N HIS A 124 0.08 -6.60 4.49
CA HIS A 124 0.73 -6.50 5.80
C HIS A 124 -0.21 -5.79 6.77
N ILE A 125 -0.78 -6.52 7.73
CA ILE A 125 -1.75 -6.00 8.71
C ILE A 125 -1.03 -5.60 10.00
N ALA A 126 -0.91 -4.29 10.23
CA ALA A 126 -0.33 -3.75 11.45
C ALA A 126 -1.32 -3.84 12.63
N PRO A 127 -0.85 -4.07 13.87
CA PRO A 127 -1.68 -4.23 15.06
C PRO A 127 -2.20 -2.89 15.61
N VAL A 128 -2.83 -2.07 14.76
CA VAL A 128 -3.33 -0.73 15.10
C VAL A 128 -4.68 -0.47 14.45
N LEU A 129 -5.56 0.24 15.17
CA LEU A 129 -6.77 0.85 14.61
C LEU A 129 -6.43 2.33 14.35
N LEU A 130 -6.35 2.72 13.08
CA LEU A 130 -5.92 4.07 12.69
C LEU A 130 -7.05 5.10 12.82
N GLY A 131 -8.30 4.66 12.63
CA GLY A 131 -9.50 5.46 12.77
C GLY A 131 -9.88 6.29 11.53
N ASP A 132 -8.92 6.86 10.82
CA ASP A 132 -9.17 7.68 9.64
C ASP A 132 -7.98 7.66 8.65
N GLY A 133 -8.23 8.06 7.41
CA GLY A 133 -7.24 8.16 6.34
C GLY A 133 -7.67 7.48 5.04
N ILE A 134 -6.70 6.97 4.30
CA ILE A 134 -6.91 6.38 2.98
C ILE A 134 -7.17 4.89 3.14
N ARG A 135 -8.35 4.42 2.74
CA ARG A 135 -8.71 2.99 2.79
C ARG A 135 -8.02 2.21 1.68
N LEU A 136 -7.63 0.96 1.97
CA LEU A 136 -7.13 0.02 0.97
C LEU A 136 -8.15 -0.20 -0.15
N PHE A 137 -9.40 -0.43 0.23
CA PHE A 137 -10.49 -0.75 -0.68
C PHE A 137 -11.76 -0.05 -0.21
N ASP A 138 -12.13 1.01 -0.92
CA ASP A 138 -13.37 1.75 -0.70
C ASP A 138 -14.27 1.61 -1.95
N ASN A 139 -15.26 0.72 -1.86
CA ASN A 139 -16.15 0.40 -2.99
C ASN A 139 -17.63 0.27 -2.54
N PRO A 140 -18.25 1.37 -2.09
CA PRO A 140 -19.64 1.34 -1.64
C PRO A 140 -20.58 0.93 -2.78
N GLY A 141 -21.41 -0.09 -2.55
CA GLY A 141 -22.34 -0.63 -3.56
C GLY A 141 -21.71 -1.63 -4.54
N GLY A 142 -20.43 -1.96 -4.39
CA GLY A 142 -19.76 -2.99 -5.16
C GLY A 142 -20.24 -4.42 -4.85
N ALA A 143 -19.94 -5.36 -5.75
CA ALA A 143 -20.19 -6.77 -5.54
C ALA A 143 -19.04 -7.43 -4.74
N PRO A 144 -19.31 -8.52 -3.98
CA PRO A 144 -18.25 -9.29 -3.33
C PRO A 144 -17.24 -9.83 -4.35
N VAL A 145 -15.94 -9.64 -4.07
CA VAL A 145 -14.84 -10.22 -4.85
C VAL A 145 -14.27 -11.41 -4.08
N PRO A 146 -14.44 -12.66 -4.55
CA PRO A 146 -13.85 -13.81 -3.88
C PRO A 146 -12.32 -13.79 -4.05
N LEU A 147 -11.59 -13.99 -2.95
CA LEU A 147 -10.12 -14.07 -2.93
C LEU A 147 -9.68 -15.45 -2.45
N GLY A 148 -8.55 -15.92 -2.98
CA GLY A 148 -7.90 -17.15 -2.56
C GLY A 148 -6.64 -16.86 -1.77
N LEU A 149 -6.50 -17.42 -0.56
CA LEU A 149 -5.29 -17.28 0.25
C LEU A 149 -4.11 -17.99 -0.45
N ARG A 150 -3.03 -17.24 -0.70
CA ARG A 150 -1.80 -17.76 -1.34
C ARG A 150 -0.85 -18.39 -0.32
N SER A 151 -0.87 -17.89 0.91
CA SER A 151 -0.05 -18.36 2.02
C SER A 151 -0.73 -19.53 2.76
N GLY A 152 -0.90 -20.68 2.11
CA GLY A 152 -1.52 -21.85 2.75
C GLY A 152 -1.85 -23.00 1.80
N ALA A 153 -2.22 -24.15 2.38
CA ALA A 153 -2.67 -25.31 1.59
C ALA A 153 -4.14 -25.20 1.17
N ASP A 154 -4.95 -24.43 1.90
CA ASP A 154 -6.37 -24.20 1.62
C ASP A 154 -6.58 -22.74 1.19
N PRO A 155 -6.88 -22.48 -0.11
CA PRO A 155 -7.10 -21.13 -0.60
C PRO A 155 -8.39 -20.49 -0.05
N SER A 156 -9.29 -21.27 0.54
CA SER A 156 -10.53 -20.78 1.16
C SER A 156 -10.41 -20.48 2.65
N ALA A 157 -9.23 -20.72 3.24
CA ALA A 157 -9.02 -20.55 4.67
C ALA A 157 -9.14 -19.09 5.12
N VAL A 158 -9.85 -18.89 6.23
CA VAL A 158 -9.91 -17.60 6.94
C VAL A 158 -8.67 -17.42 7.80
N VAL A 159 -8.09 -16.21 7.80
CA VAL A 159 -6.96 -15.85 8.67
C VAL A 159 -7.47 -15.54 10.08
N ASN A 160 -6.99 -16.27 11.10
CA ASN A 160 -7.29 -15.98 12.50
C ASN A 160 -6.17 -15.16 13.15
N VAL A 161 -6.49 -13.94 13.58
CA VAL A 161 -5.58 -13.06 14.34
C VAL A 161 -6.24 -12.59 15.62
N ARG A 162 -5.45 -12.44 16.70
CA ARG A 162 -5.94 -11.99 18.01
C ARG A 162 -5.04 -10.89 18.56
N TYR A 163 -5.61 -9.71 18.74
CA TYR A 163 -4.93 -8.56 19.34
C TYR A 163 -5.54 -8.23 20.70
N ARG A 164 -4.75 -7.55 21.54
CA ARG A 164 -5.23 -6.94 22.78
C ARG A 164 -4.84 -5.47 22.77
N PRO A 165 -5.69 -4.54 23.26
CA PRO A 165 -5.27 -3.16 23.44
C PRO A 165 -4.07 -3.09 24.38
N ILE A 166 -3.07 -2.31 24.00
CA ILE A 166 -1.95 -1.96 24.88
C ILE A 166 -2.40 -0.71 25.65
N ARG A 167 -2.51 -0.83 26.98
CA ARG A 167 -2.68 0.34 27.83
C ARG A 167 -1.33 1.04 27.93
N ALA A 168 -1.29 2.36 27.72
CA ALA A 168 -0.15 3.13 28.18
C ALA A 168 0.05 2.82 29.67
N ALA A 169 1.29 2.57 30.10
CA ALA A 169 1.60 2.47 31.52
C ALA A 169 1.13 3.78 32.16
N GLY A 170 0.12 3.69 33.02
CA GLY A 170 -0.48 4.87 33.63
C GLY A 170 0.56 5.65 34.40
N GLU A 171 0.45 6.97 34.31
CA GLU A 171 0.88 7.90 35.35
C GLU A 171 0.55 7.29 36.71
N ALA A 172 1.60 7.12 37.51
CA ALA A 172 1.53 6.45 38.79
C ALA A 172 0.47 7.09 39.70
N GLU A 173 -0.25 6.21 40.39
CA GLU A 173 -1.13 6.42 41.53
C GLU A 173 -0.75 7.64 42.38
N SER A 174 -1.46 8.76 42.22
CA SER A 174 -1.54 9.83 43.23
C SER A 174 -2.70 9.52 44.19
N GLY A 175 -2.63 8.36 44.83
CA GLY A 175 -3.46 8.02 45.98
C GLY A 175 -2.77 8.50 47.25
N THR A 176 -3.08 9.74 47.66
CA THR A 176 -2.67 10.30 48.95
C THR A 176 -3.18 9.44 50.10
N ASP A 177 -2.26 8.79 50.82
CA ASP A 177 -2.46 8.33 52.19
C ASP A 177 -2.71 9.57 53.07
N ARG A 178 -3.96 9.73 53.55
CA ARG A 178 -4.24 10.55 54.73
C ARG A 178 -4.59 9.59 55.86
N SER A 179 -3.61 9.37 56.72
CA SER A 179 -3.82 9.03 58.13
C SER A 179 -3.54 10.26 58.98
#